data_AF-A0A2R7SVE5-F1
#
_entry.id   AF-A0A2R7SVE5-F1
#
_cell.length_a   1.000
_cell.length_b   1.000
_cell.length_c   1.000
_cell.angle_alpha   90.00
_cell.angle_beta   90.00
_cell.angle_gamma   90.00
#
_symmetry.space_group_name_H-M   'P 1'
#
loop_
_entity.id
_entity.type
_entity.pdbx_description
1 polymer ?
#
loop_
_entity_poly.entity_id
_entity_poly.type
_entity_poly.pdbx_seq_one_letter_code
_entity_poly.pdbx_strand_id
1 'polypeptide(L)'
;MAKFTPWDNPMGTDGFEFIEFAAPDPAALGALFQTMGFTAVAKHRLKNVTLYRQGGVNFIINAETDSFAQRFARLHGPSICAIAFRVQDAGHAYKRALELGAWGFDNKAGPMELNIPAIKGIGDSLIYFVDRWQGKDGAAAGA
;
A
#
# COMPACT_ATOMS: atom_id res chain seq x y z
N MET A 1 34.32 7.23 13.71
CA MET A 1 33.34 6.63 12.78
C MET A 1 33.02 7.65 11.70
N ALA A 2 33.04 7.27 10.43
CA ALA A 2 32.63 8.16 9.34
C ALA A 2 31.12 8.40 9.42
N LYS A 3 30.69 9.67 9.30
CA LYS A 3 29.28 10.06 9.33
C LYS A 3 28.67 9.69 7.97
N PHE A 4 27.64 8.84 7.95
CA PHE A 4 26.92 8.52 6.73
C PHE A 4 26.19 9.77 6.22
N THR A 5 26.40 10.10 4.95
CA THR A 5 25.65 11.14 4.25
C THR A 5 24.72 10.44 3.25
N PRO A 6 23.40 10.42 3.48
CA PRO A 6 22.48 9.86 2.51
C PRO A 6 22.43 10.70 1.25
N TRP A 7 22.09 10.05 0.14
CA TRP A 7 21.64 10.70 -1.09
C TRP A 7 20.37 11.53 -0.84
N ASP A 8 20.14 12.48 -1.74
CA ASP A 8 18.93 13.30 -1.72
C ASP A 8 17.67 12.43 -1.79
N ASN A 9 16.65 12.83 -1.02
CA ASN A 9 15.32 12.21 -1.01
C ASN A 9 14.29 13.14 -1.70
N PRO A 10 14.31 13.25 -3.04
CA PRO A 10 13.52 14.25 -3.77
C PRO A 10 12.01 13.98 -3.77
N MET A 11 11.64 12.74 -3.41
CA MET A 11 10.24 12.29 -3.28
C MET A 11 9.76 12.33 -1.82
N GLY A 12 10.64 12.68 -0.87
CA GLY A 12 10.34 12.69 0.55
C GLY A 12 9.86 11.35 1.08
N THR A 13 10.35 10.22 0.55
CA THR A 13 9.92 8.89 0.98
C THR A 13 10.31 8.63 2.45
N ASP A 14 9.40 8.04 3.21
CA ASP A 14 9.57 7.73 4.63
C ASP A 14 9.14 6.29 4.96
N GLY A 15 9.62 5.34 4.15
CA GLY A 15 9.33 3.92 4.29
C GLY A 15 7.96 3.51 3.74
N PHE A 16 7.49 2.35 4.21
CA PHE A 16 6.25 1.73 3.75
C PHE A 16 5.08 2.10 4.65
N GLU A 17 3.92 2.41 4.04
CA GLU A 17 2.66 2.50 4.77
C GLU A 17 1.96 1.14 4.83
N PHE A 18 1.83 0.43 3.71
CA PHE A 18 1.29 -0.92 3.67
C PHE A 18 1.75 -1.72 2.45
N ILE A 19 1.60 -3.03 2.53
CA ILE A 19 1.69 -3.97 1.40
C ILE A 19 0.35 -4.66 1.22
N GLU A 20 -0.21 -4.63 0.02
CA GLU A 20 -1.46 -5.31 -0.32
C GLU A 20 -1.16 -6.61 -1.08
N PHE A 21 -1.67 -7.71 -0.54
CA PHE A 21 -1.52 -9.04 -1.08
C PHE A 21 -2.83 -9.53 -1.69
N ALA A 22 -2.68 -10.27 -2.78
CA ALA A 22 -3.75 -10.97 -3.45
C ALA A 22 -3.39 -12.46 -3.56
N ALA A 23 -4.37 -13.32 -3.30
CA ALA A 23 -4.21 -14.76 -3.46
C ALA A 23 -5.55 -15.41 -3.90
N PRO A 24 -5.52 -16.54 -4.62
CA PRO A 24 -6.71 -17.31 -4.93
C PRO A 24 -7.47 -17.80 -3.68
N ASP A 25 -6.74 -18.08 -2.60
CA ASP A 25 -7.27 -18.41 -1.28
C ASP A 25 -6.83 -17.35 -0.24
N PRO A 26 -7.65 -16.30 -0.03
CA PRO A 26 -7.36 -15.27 0.96
C PRO A 26 -7.36 -15.79 2.41
N ALA A 27 -8.09 -16.87 2.69
CA ALA A 27 -8.17 -17.44 4.05
C ALA A 27 -6.85 -18.14 4.41
N ALA A 28 -6.30 -18.94 3.49
CA ALA A 28 -4.99 -19.54 3.66
C ALA A 28 -3.88 -18.48 3.84
N LEU A 29 -3.93 -17.39 3.07
CA LEU A 29 -2.99 -16.29 3.21
C LEU A 29 -3.11 -15.60 4.59
N GLY A 30 -4.35 -15.40 5.07
CA GLY A 30 -4.60 -14.85 6.41
C GLY A 30 -4.06 -15.75 7.54
N ALA A 31 -4.20 -17.07 7.39
CA ALA A 31 -3.63 -18.03 8.33
C ALA A 31 -2.09 -17.97 8.33
N LEU A 32 -1.46 -17.86 7.16
CA LEU A 32 -0.02 -17.68 7.05
C LEU A 32 0.46 -16.40 7.75
N PHE A 33 -0.25 -15.28 7.61
CA PHE A 33 0.13 -14.05 8.31
C PHE A 33 0.07 -14.22 9.84
N GLN A 34 -0.92 -14.97 10.34
CA GLN A 34 -1.01 -15.27 11.77
C GLN A 34 0.17 -16.15 12.25
N THR A 35 0.60 -17.15 11.48
CA THR A 35 1.78 -17.96 11.85
C THR A 35 3.08 -17.14 11.83
N MET A 36 3.14 -16.08 11.02
CA MET A 36 4.23 -15.10 11.00
C MET A 36 4.15 -14.06 12.14
N GLY A 37 3.14 -14.12 13.02
CA GLY A 37 3.00 -13.22 14.16
C GLY A 37 2.21 -11.93 13.87
N PHE A 38 1.51 -11.84 12.74
CA PHE A 38 0.60 -10.72 12.49
C PHE A 38 -0.78 -10.96 13.12
N THR A 39 -1.41 -9.88 13.55
CA THR A 39 -2.78 -9.89 14.07
C THR A 39 -3.71 -9.15 13.12
N ALA A 40 -4.90 -9.69 12.84
CA ALA A 40 -5.95 -8.96 12.14
C ALA A 40 -6.48 -7.85 13.06
N VAL A 41 -6.12 -6.59 12.78
CA VAL A 41 -6.43 -5.43 13.64
C VAL A 41 -7.59 -4.59 13.16
N ALA A 42 -7.95 -4.68 11.87
CA ALA A 42 -9.09 -3.97 11.32
C ALA A 42 -9.67 -4.69 10.10
N LYS A 43 -10.96 -4.43 9.84
CA LYS A 43 -11.64 -4.80 8.60
C LYS A 43 -12.25 -3.56 7.97
N HIS A 44 -12.21 -3.50 6.65
CA HIS A 44 -12.89 -2.45 5.93
C HIS A 44 -14.40 -2.58 6.10
N ARG A 45 -15.13 -1.45 6.18
CA ARG A 45 -16.56 -1.43 6.56
C ARG A 45 -17.49 -2.07 5.53
N LEU A 46 -17.12 -2.00 4.25
CA LEU A 46 -17.95 -2.43 3.12
C LEU A 46 -17.30 -3.56 2.32
N LYS A 47 -16.08 -3.32 1.81
CA LYS A 47 -15.26 -4.33 1.12
C LYS A 47 -14.73 -5.41 2.05
N ASN A 48 -14.58 -6.63 1.54
CA ASN A 48 -13.91 -7.76 2.17
C ASN A 48 -12.37 -7.58 2.16
N VAL A 49 -11.92 -6.59 2.92
CA VAL A 49 -10.50 -6.23 3.06
C VAL A 49 -10.13 -6.29 4.54
N THR A 50 -9.07 -7.00 4.87
CA THR A 50 -8.58 -7.16 6.25
C THR A 50 -7.16 -6.63 6.38
N LEU A 51 -6.94 -5.80 7.41
CA LEU A 51 -5.64 -5.28 7.79
C LEU A 51 -5.03 -6.16 8.89
N TYR A 52 -3.84 -6.66 8.61
CA TYR A 52 -2.97 -7.40 9.50
C TYR A 52 -1.80 -6.52 9.93
N ARG A 53 -1.46 -6.54 11.22
CA ARG A 53 -0.38 -5.71 11.77
C ARG A 53 0.57 -6.50 12.66
N GLN A 54 1.85 -6.21 12.54
CA GLN A 54 2.92 -6.63 13.44
C GLN A 54 3.86 -5.44 13.68
N GLY A 55 3.84 -4.86 14.87
CA GLY A 55 4.55 -3.61 15.15
C GLY A 55 4.12 -2.50 14.18
N GLY A 56 5.08 -1.90 13.47
CA GLY A 56 4.85 -0.87 12.45
C GLY A 56 4.53 -1.38 11.03
N VAL A 57 4.44 -2.70 10.83
CA VAL A 57 4.22 -3.32 9.52
C VAL A 57 2.73 -3.56 9.29
N ASN A 58 2.23 -3.13 8.13
CA ASN A 58 0.83 -3.28 7.72
C ASN A 58 0.72 -4.15 6.46
N PHE A 59 0.05 -5.29 6.59
CA PHE A 59 -0.33 -6.13 5.45
C PHE A 59 -1.84 -6.08 5.24
N ILE A 60 -2.26 -5.93 3.99
CA ILE A 60 -3.66 -5.93 3.60
C ILE A 60 -3.92 -7.19 2.78
N ILE A 61 -4.98 -7.91 3.12
CA ILE A 61 -5.55 -8.94 2.26
C ILE A 61 -6.84 -8.40 1.67
N ASN A 62 -6.90 -8.38 0.35
CA ASN A 62 -8.11 -8.04 -0.40
C ASN A 62 -8.76 -9.33 -0.94
N ALA A 63 -9.91 -9.66 -0.37
CA ALA A 63 -10.67 -10.88 -0.64
C ALA A 63 -11.97 -10.61 -1.44
N GLU A 64 -12.07 -9.44 -2.08
CA GLU A 64 -13.21 -9.08 -2.93
C GLU A 64 -13.19 -9.87 -4.25
N THR A 65 -14.31 -10.51 -4.57
CA THR A 65 -14.46 -11.46 -5.70
C THR A 65 -14.55 -10.82 -7.08
N ASP A 66 -14.62 -9.48 -7.19
CA ASP A 66 -14.52 -8.75 -8.46
C ASP A 66 -13.59 -7.53 -8.33
N SER A 67 -12.47 -7.73 -7.63
CA SER A 67 -11.47 -6.69 -7.42
C SER A 67 -10.30 -6.77 -8.41
N PHE A 68 -9.57 -5.66 -8.51
CA PHE A 68 -8.26 -5.63 -9.14
C PHE A 68 -7.33 -6.70 -8.55
N ALA A 69 -7.27 -6.81 -7.22
CA ALA A 69 -6.45 -7.80 -6.52
C ALA A 69 -6.76 -9.22 -6.97
N GLN A 70 -8.04 -9.60 -7.06
CA GLN A 70 -8.41 -10.95 -7.47
C GLN A 70 -8.14 -11.21 -8.97
N ARG A 71 -8.30 -10.21 -9.85
CA ARG A 71 -7.85 -10.29 -11.25
C ARG A 71 -6.33 -10.49 -11.33
N PHE A 72 -5.57 -9.76 -10.51
CA PHE A 72 -4.12 -9.86 -10.43
C PHE A 72 -3.69 -11.25 -9.95
N ALA A 73 -4.30 -11.77 -8.89
CA ALA A 73 -4.01 -13.10 -8.36
C ALA A 73 -4.31 -14.23 -9.35
N ARG A 74 -5.31 -14.07 -10.24
CA ARG A 74 -5.55 -15.05 -11.32
C ARG A 74 -4.41 -15.10 -12.34
N LEU A 75 -3.79 -13.96 -12.62
CA LEU A 75 -2.70 -13.87 -13.59
C LEU A 75 -1.34 -14.26 -12.99
N HIS A 76 -1.11 -13.91 -11.72
CA HIS A 76 0.21 -13.99 -11.10
C HIS A 76 0.31 -15.01 -9.95
N GLY A 77 -0.81 -15.61 -9.53
CA GLY A 77 -0.87 -16.42 -8.32
C GLY A 77 -0.78 -15.57 -7.04
N PRO A 78 -0.48 -16.18 -5.88
CA PRO A 78 -0.23 -15.44 -4.64
C PRO A 78 0.89 -14.42 -4.81
N SER A 79 0.57 -13.13 -4.68
CA SER A 79 1.48 -12.03 -5.01
C SER A 79 1.15 -10.72 -4.30
N ILE A 80 2.07 -9.75 -4.37
CA ILE A 80 1.83 -8.36 -3.99
C ILE A 80 1.19 -7.66 -5.18
N CYS A 81 -0.05 -7.18 -5.02
CA CYS A 81 -0.74 -6.43 -6.05
C CYS A 81 -0.57 -4.91 -5.87
N ALA A 82 -0.24 -4.44 -4.66
CA ALA A 82 0.10 -3.04 -4.43
C ALA A 82 1.03 -2.80 -3.24
N ILE A 83 1.73 -1.67 -3.29
CA ILE A 83 2.66 -1.18 -2.27
C ILE A 83 2.34 0.29 -2.02
N ALA A 84 2.29 0.71 -0.77
CA ALA A 84 2.16 2.12 -0.42
C ALA A 84 3.44 2.65 0.23
N PHE A 85 3.98 3.73 -0.33
CA PHE A 85 5.07 4.48 0.26
C PHE A 85 4.53 5.69 1.02
N ARG A 86 5.09 5.92 2.20
CA ARG A 86 4.94 7.19 2.92
C ARG A 86 5.75 8.24 2.19
N VAL A 87 5.17 9.40 1.94
CA VAL A 87 5.83 10.54 1.30
C VAL A 87 5.48 11.87 1.96
N GLN A 88 6.40 12.83 1.95
CA GLN A 88 6.10 14.13 2.55
C GLN A 88 4.93 14.86 1.88
N ASP A 89 4.77 14.73 0.57
CA ASP A 89 3.64 15.28 -0.19
C ASP A 89 3.28 14.31 -1.33
N ALA A 90 2.07 13.77 -1.30
CA ALA A 90 1.65 12.76 -2.28
C ALA A 90 1.44 13.36 -3.67
N GLY A 91 0.98 14.61 -3.75
CA GLY A 91 0.78 15.32 -5.01
C GLY A 91 2.10 15.62 -5.72
N HIS A 92 3.08 16.12 -4.96
CA HIS A 92 4.44 16.36 -5.46
C HIS A 92 5.13 15.07 -5.90
N ALA A 93 5.09 14.03 -5.06
CA ALA A 93 5.65 12.73 -5.38
C ALA A 93 5.01 12.15 -6.65
N TYR A 94 3.68 12.16 -6.75
CA TYR A 94 2.97 11.67 -7.92
C TYR A 94 3.36 12.45 -9.19
N LYS A 95 3.31 13.79 -9.15
CA LYS A 95 3.66 14.63 -10.31
C LYS A 95 5.08 14.37 -10.79
N ARG A 96 6.05 14.31 -9.87
CA ARG A 96 7.44 14.04 -10.20
C ARG A 96 7.62 12.64 -10.79
N ALA A 97 6.92 11.63 -10.29
CA ALA A 97 6.97 10.30 -10.88
C ALA A 97 6.52 10.32 -12.35
N LEU A 98 5.44 11.05 -12.66
CA LEU A 98 4.97 11.22 -14.04
C LEU A 98 5.98 11.96 -14.92
N GLU A 99 6.60 13.03 -14.41
CA GLU A 99 7.66 13.78 -15.12
C GLU A 99 8.87 12.90 -15.47
N LEU A 100 9.14 11.88 -14.64
CA LEU A 100 10.21 10.89 -14.85
C LEU A 100 9.76 9.67 -15.69
N GLY A 101 8.54 9.69 -16.24
CA GLY A 101 8.04 8.67 -17.17
C GLY A 101 7.21 7.54 -16.54
N ALA A 102 6.82 7.66 -15.27
CA ALA A 102 5.89 6.70 -14.68
C ALA A 102 4.50 6.79 -15.33
N TRP A 103 3.78 5.67 -15.34
CA TRP A 103 2.40 5.62 -15.79
C TRP A 103 1.46 5.85 -14.61
N GLY A 104 0.69 6.94 -14.65
CA GLY A 104 -0.35 7.22 -13.66
C GLY A 104 -1.46 6.18 -13.68
N PHE A 105 -2.01 5.91 -12.50
CA PHE A 105 -3.19 5.07 -12.33
C PHE A 105 -4.37 5.94 -11.92
N ASP A 106 -5.41 5.99 -12.75
CA ASP A 106 -6.65 6.72 -12.46
C ASP A 106 -7.52 5.91 -11.51
N ASN A 107 -7.38 6.17 -10.21
CA ASN A 107 -8.19 5.54 -9.19
C ASN A 107 -9.54 6.26 -9.11
N LYS A 108 -10.57 5.73 -9.77
CA LYS A 108 -11.96 6.16 -9.53
C LYS A 108 -12.42 5.61 -8.18
N ALA A 109 -11.94 6.22 -7.10
CA ALA A 109 -12.36 5.93 -5.74
C ALA A 109 -13.89 6.14 -5.62
N GLY A 110 -14.58 5.19 -4.99
CA GLY A 110 -16.01 5.31 -4.72
C GLY A 110 -16.33 6.45 -3.74
N PRO A 111 -17.61 6.85 -3.59
CA PRO A 111 -18.00 7.81 -2.56
C PRO A 111 -17.51 7.35 -1.18
N MET A 112 -16.83 8.24 -0.44
CA MET A 112 -16.20 7.96 0.87
C MET A 112 -14.90 7.14 0.84
N GLU A 113 -14.33 6.84 -0.34
CA GLU A 113 -13.01 6.21 -0.44
C GLU A 113 -11.91 7.26 -0.58
N LEU A 114 -10.77 7.01 0.08
CA LEU A 114 -9.59 7.86 -0.05
C LEU A 114 -9.06 7.76 -1.49
N ASN A 115 -9.04 8.89 -2.19
CA ASN A 115 -8.40 8.98 -3.50
C ASN A 115 -6.89 9.16 -3.32
N ILE A 116 -6.17 8.04 -3.19
CA ILE A 116 -4.73 8.01 -2.99
C ILE A 116 -4.05 7.99 -4.38
N PRO A 117 -3.17 8.94 -4.71
CA PRO A 117 -2.42 8.94 -5.96
C PRO A 117 -1.59 7.67 -6.12
N ALA A 118 -1.59 7.08 -7.33
CA ALA A 118 -0.86 5.86 -7.61
C ALA A 118 -0.27 5.83 -9.01
N ILE A 119 0.84 5.13 -9.17
CA ILE A 119 1.44 4.79 -10.46
C ILE A 119 1.46 3.27 -10.65
N LYS A 120 1.63 2.83 -11.90
CA LYS A 120 1.92 1.43 -12.20
C LYS A 120 3.32 1.06 -11.75
N GLY A 121 3.41 -0.03 -11.00
CA GLY A 121 4.62 -0.74 -10.65
C GLY A 121 4.90 -1.92 -11.59
N ILE A 122 5.81 -2.79 -11.16
CA ILE A 122 6.24 -3.96 -11.94
C ILE A 122 5.06 -4.93 -12.10
N GLY A 123 4.87 -5.46 -13.31
CA GLY A 123 3.82 -6.43 -13.61
C GLY A 123 2.40 -5.87 -13.45
N ASP A 124 2.20 -4.58 -13.70
CA ASP A 124 0.94 -3.85 -13.49
C ASP A 124 0.46 -3.77 -12.03
N SER A 125 1.33 -4.06 -11.06
CA SER A 125 1.06 -3.74 -9.64
C SER A 125 0.87 -2.23 -9.44
N LEU A 126 0.40 -1.81 -8.27
CA LEU A 126 0.22 -0.39 -7.95
C LEU A 126 1.22 0.09 -6.91
N ILE A 127 1.74 1.29 -7.11
CA ILE A 127 2.53 2.01 -6.12
C ILE A 127 1.75 3.25 -5.70
N TYR A 128 1.28 3.25 -4.45
CA TYR A 128 0.54 4.34 -3.84
C TYR A 128 1.47 5.32 -3.12
N PHE A 129 1.14 6.61 -3.19
CA PHE A 129 1.78 7.68 -2.42
C PHE A 129 0.85 8.13 -1.30
N VAL A 130 1.24 7.87 -0.06
CA VAL A 130 0.46 8.24 1.13
C VAL A 130 1.18 9.36 1.85
N ASP A 131 0.50 10.49 2.08
CA ASP A 131 1.03 11.65 2.82
C ASP A 131 0.39 11.87 4.20
N ARG A 132 -0.54 10.99 4.59
CA ARG A 132 -1.20 10.96 5.90
C ARG A 132 -0.98 9.60 6.55
N TRP A 133 -0.19 9.58 7.61
CA TRP A 133 0.08 8.38 8.40
C TRP A 133 0.40 8.74 9.85
N GLN A 134 0.24 7.76 10.73
CA GLN A 134 0.53 7.92 12.15
C GLN A 134 2.02 8.24 12.39
N GLY A 135 2.28 9.29 13.16
CA GLY A 135 3.64 9.71 13.54
C GLY A 135 4.26 10.76 12.63
N LYS A 136 3.70 11.03 11.44
CA LYS A 136 4.16 12.15 10.59
C LYS A 136 3.95 13.47 11.33
N ASP A 137 5.00 14.26 11.54
CA ASP A 137 4.94 15.55 12.23
C ASP A 137 4.24 15.49 13.61
N GLY A 138 4.30 14.34 14.29
CA GLY A 138 3.62 14.10 15.57
C GLY A 138 2.12 13.79 15.46
N ALA A 139 1.62 13.49 14.25
CA ALA A 139 0.23 13.12 14.02
C ALA A 139 -0.19 11.89 14.85
N ALA A 140 -1.37 11.99 15.46
CA ALA A 140 -1.99 10.90 16.21
C ALA A 140 -2.39 9.74 15.29
N ALA A 141 -2.70 8.58 15.91
CA ALA A 141 -3.20 7.42 15.18
C ALA A 141 -4.55 7.74 14.48
N GLY A 142 -4.65 7.48 13.18
CA GLY A 142 -5.89 7.61 12.39
C GLY A 142 -6.10 8.94 11.68
N ALA A 143 -5.05 9.77 11.55
CA ALA A 143 -5.06 10.99 10.73
C ALA A 143 -4.96 10.72 9.22
#